data_AF-A0A2E3DIQ6-F1
#
_entry.id   AF-A0A2E3DIQ6-F1
#
_cell.length_a   1.000
_cell.length_b   1.000
_cell.length_c   1.000
_cell.angle_alpha   90.00
_cell.angle_beta   90.00
_cell.angle_gamma   90.00
#
_symmetry.space_group_name_H-M   'P 1'
#
loop_
_entity.id
_entity.type
_entity.pdbx_description
1 polymer ?
#
loop_
_entity_poly.entity_id
_entity_poly.type
_entity_poly.pdbx_seq_one_letter_code
_entity_poly.pdbx_strand_id
1 'polypeptide(L)'
;MVNLTIWISLVFYLAAVAVLFLVVDDRKQYKTYRILWSLGCIFSLIHVFCAFHFVHDWDHQAAVKHTIIETERVIGLRFEYGIYFNYLFLLVWTIDCFVKEPNIWWSRLVHIYMLIIIISATVVFEDGLIRYIALAVLAILALVYYRYRSE
;
A
#
# COMPACT_ATOMS: atom_id res chain seq x y z
N MET A 1 -14.09 -10.99 3.84
CA MET A 1 -14.53 -9.86 2.99
C MET A 1 -13.63 -8.64 3.15
N VAL A 2 -13.28 -8.22 4.38
CA VAL A 2 -12.38 -7.08 4.65
C VAL A 2 -11.00 -7.23 3.99
N ASN A 3 -10.41 -8.43 3.97
CA ASN A 3 -9.10 -8.62 3.33
C ASN A 3 -9.14 -8.42 1.80
N LEU A 4 -10.28 -8.66 1.15
CA LEU A 4 -10.39 -8.48 -0.31
C LEU A 4 -10.20 -7.01 -0.71
N THR A 5 -10.67 -6.06 0.10
CA THR A 5 -10.58 -4.64 -0.24
C THR A 5 -9.14 -4.15 -0.21
N ILE A 6 -8.30 -4.66 0.71
CA ILE A 6 -6.87 -4.31 0.73
C ILE A 6 -6.09 -4.97 -0.41
N TRP A 7 -6.44 -6.21 -0.79
CA TRP A 7 -5.85 -6.85 -1.97
C TRP A 7 -6.17 -6.12 -3.27
N ILE A 8 -7.42 -5.66 -3.43
CA ILE A 8 -7.82 -4.84 -4.58
C ILE A 8 -7.05 -3.52 -4.60
N SER A 9 -6.90 -2.86 -3.44
CA SER A 9 -6.07 -1.65 -3.33
C SER A 9 -4.63 -1.89 -3.79
N LEU A 10 -4.02 -3.01 -3.36
CA LEU A 10 -2.67 -3.38 -3.76
C LEU A 10 -2.56 -3.59 -5.27
N VAL A 11 -3.52 -4.27 -5.90
CA VAL A 11 -3.54 -4.46 -7.36
C VAL A 11 -3.59 -3.11 -8.09
N PHE A 12 -4.42 -2.17 -7.63
CA PHE A 12 -4.46 -0.82 -8.21
C PHE A 12 -3.14 -0.06 -8.05
N TYR A 13 -2.50 -0.15 -6.88
CA TYR A 13 -1.19 0.43 -6.65
C TYR A 13 -0.14 -0.15 -7.61
N LEU A 14 -0.06 -1.48 -7.71
CA LEU A 14 0.90 -2.16 -8.59
C LEU A 14 0.67 -1.79 -10.05
N ALA A 15 -0.60 -1.71 -10.48
CA ALA A 15 -0.96 -1.27 -11.82
C ALA A 15 -0.57 0.21 -12.07
N ALA A 16 -0.77 1.09 -11.09
CA ALA A 16 -0.34 2.48 -11.18
C ALA A 16 1.18 2.58 -11.36
N VAL A 17 1.95 1.86 -10.55
CA VAL A 17 3.43 1.82 -10.66
C VAL A 17 3.86 1.22 -11.99
N ALA A 18 3.22 0.14 -12.46
CA ALA A 18 3.53 -0.45 -13.76
C ALA A 18 3.29 0.53 -14.92
N VAL A 19 2.23 1.35 -14.87
CA VAL A 19 1.97 2.39 -15.87
C VAL A 19 3.12 3.39 -15.97
N LEU A 20 3.77 3.74 -14.85
CA LEU A 20 4.93 4.64 -14.85
C LEU A 20 6.13 4.09 -15.64
N PHE A 21 6.20 2.78 -15.88
CA PHE A 21 7.32 2.16 -16.61
C PHE A 21 6.93 1.62 -18.00
N LEU A 22 5.66 1.31 -18.22
CA LEU A 22 5.19 0.62 -19.43
C LEU A 22 4.48 1.53 -20.45
N VAL A 23 4.02 2.71 -20.04
CA VAL A 23 3.31 3.64 -20.94
C VAL A 23 4.25 4.75 -21.37
N VAL A 24 4.53 4.82 -22.68
CA VAL A 24 5.48 5.78 -23.29
C VAL A 24 4.87 7.17 -23.49
N ASP A 25 3.56 7.28 -23.68
CA ASP A 25 2.90 8.58 -23.84
C ASP A 25 2.72 9.26 -22.48
N ASP A 26 3.49 10.31 -22.21
CA ASP A 26 3.52 11.05 -20.93
C ASP A 26 2.12 11.49 -20.46
N ARG A 27 1.26 11.97 -21.36
CA ARG A 27 -0.07 12.47 -21.00
C ARG A 27 -1.00 11.33 -20.61
N LYS A 28 -0.97 10.24 -21.39
CA LYS A 28 -1.77 9.05 -21.10
C LYS A 28 -1.25 8.33 -19.85
N GLN A 29 0.06 8.26 -19.68
CA GLN A 29 0.76 7.69 -18.53
C GLN A 29 0.33 8.43 -17.26
N TYR A 30 0.51 9.75 -17.20
CA TYR A 30 0.14 10.54 -16.02
C TYR A 30 -1.35 10.41 -15.69
N LYS A 31 -2.24 10.53 -16.68
CA LYS A 31 -3.69 10.41 -16.44
C LYS A 31 -4.07 9.03 -15.91
N THR A 32 -3.55 7.97 -16.52
CA THR A 32 -3.85 6.58 -16.12
C THR A 32 -3.28 6.26 -14.75
N TYR A 33 -2.04 6.70 -14.48
CA TYR A 33 -1.39 6.61 -13.17
C TYR A 33 -2.27 7.24 -12.10
N ARG A 34 -2.70 8.50 -12.26
CA ARG A 34 -3.50 9.21 -11.26
C ARG A 34 -4.85 8.54 -10.99
N ILE A 35 -5.49 7.99 -12.00
CA ILE A 35 -6.75 7.25 -11.84
C ILE A 35 -6.51 5.97 -11.01
N LEU A 36 -5.55 5.13 -11.41
CA LEU A 36 -5.26 3.88 -10.71
C LEU A 36 -4.77 4.12 -9.28
N TRP A 37 -3.92 5.13 -9.09
CA TRP A 37 -3.42 5.57 -7.78
C TRP A 37 -4.56 5.97 -6.84
N SER A 38 -5.51 6.78 -7.35
CA SER A 38 -6.67 7.23 -6.57
C SER A 38 -7.64 6.08 -6.27
N LEU A 39 -7.84 5.16 -7.21
CA LEU A 39 -8.66 3.97 -6.97
C LEU A 39 -8.06 3.08 -5.87
N GLY A 40 -6.74 2.86 -5.89
CA GLY A 40 -6.04 2.16 -4.81
C GLY A 40 -6.28 2.83 -3.45
N CYS A 41 -6.12 4.15 -3.38
CA CYS A 41 -6.40 4.92 -2.17
C CYS A 41 -7.86 4.77 -1.68
N ILE A 42 -8.84 4.86 -2.58
CA ILE A 42 -10.27 4.67 -2.25
C ILE A 42 -10.52 3.28 -1.66
N PHE A 43 -9.95 2.23 -2.25
CA PHE A 43 -10.10 0.87 -1.72
C PHE A 43 -9.40 0.69 -0.36
N SER A 44 -8.29 1.38 -0.11
CA SER A 44 -7.66 1.43 1.23
C SER A 44 -8.56 2.14 2.26
N LEU A 45 -9.23 3.23 1.89
CA LEU A 45 -10.19 3.91 2.77
C LEU A 45 -11.39 3.01 3.09
N ILE A 46 -11.95 2.36 2.07
CA ILE A 46 -13.03 1.38 2.23
C ILE A 46 -12.57 0.22 3.12
N HIS A 47 -11.33 -0.26 2.96
CA HIS A 47 -10.79 -1.31 3.81
C HIS A 47 -10.78 -0.91 5.29
N VAL A 48 -10.27 0.27 5.62
CA VAL A 48 -10.24 0.75 7.01
C VAL A 48 -11.66 0.92 7.54
N PHE A 49 -12.57 1.50 6.76
CA PHE A 49 -13.98 1.64 7.15
C PHE A 49 -14.63 0.27 7.42
N CYS A 50 -14.43 -0.71 6.54
CA CYS A 50 -14.93 -2.07 6.71
C CYS A 50 -14.28 -2.79 7.90
N ALA A 51 -12.99 -2.58 8.16
CA ALA A 51 -12.32 -3.15 9.32
C ALA A 51 -12.90 -2.59 10.62
N PHE A 52 -13.10 -1.27 10.70
CA PHE A 52 -13.72 -0.65 11.87
C PHE A 52 -15.16 -1.10 12.08
N HIS A 53 -15.94 -1.19 11.00
CA HIS A 53 -17.34 -1.56 11.11
C HIS A 53 -17.56 -3.04 11.42
N PHE A 54 -16.83 -3.96 10.77
CA PHE A 54 -17.10 -5.40 10.85
C PHE A 54 -16.18 -6.17 11.79
N VAL A 55 -15.00 -5.64 12.14
CA VAL A 55 -14.00 -6.34 12.95
C VAL A 55 -13.81 -5.71 14.32
N HIS A 56 -13.95 -4.39 14.41
CA HIS A 56 -13.64 -3.65 15.64
C HIS A 56 -14.84 -2.97 16.29
N ASP A 57 -16.05 -3.12 15.73
CA ASP A 57 -17.28 -2.50 16.26
C ASP A 57 -17.14 -1.01 16.58
N TRP A 58 -16.32 -0.30 15.80
CA TRP A 58 -15.92 1.09 16.03
C TRP A 58 -15.16 1.38 17.33
N ASP A 59 -14.76 0.34 18.09
CA ASP A 59 -13.87 0.48 19.24
C ASP A 59 -12.40 0.58 18.81
N HIS A 60 -11.86 1.79 18.97
CA HIS A 60 -10.46 2.05 18.68
C HIS A 60 -9.50 1.27 19.58
N GLN A 61 -9.85 1.05 20.85
CA GLN A 61 -9.00 0.30 21.78
C GLN A 61 -8.93 -1.18 21.38
N ALA A 62 -10.04 -1.74 20.89
CA ALA A 62 -10.06 -3.08 20.31
C ALA A 62 -9.11 -3.19 19.09
N ALA A 63 -9.11 -2.19 18.20
CA ALA A 63 -8.22 -2.17 17.04
C ALA A 63 -6.73 -2.07 17.41
N VAL A 64 -6.40 -1.22 18.40
CA VAL A 64 -5.03 -1.10 18.95
C VAL A 64 -4.59 -2.43 19.56
N LYS A 65 -5.41 -3.03 20.41
CA LYS A 65 -5.11 -4.31 21.07
C LYS A 65 -4.90 -5.43 20.04
N HIS A 66 -5.74 -5.48 19.02
CA HIS A 66 -5.59 -6.45 17.92
C HIS A 66 -4.24 -6.31 17.22
N THR A 67 -3.80 -5.08 16.94
CA THR A 67 -2.52 -4.82 16.28
C THR A 67 -1.32 -5.17 17.16
N ILE A 68 -1.42 -4.95 18.48
CA ILE A 68 -0.38 -5.36 19.45
C ILE A 68 -0.20 -6.87 19.42
N ILE A 69 -1.30 -7.63 19.52
CA ILE A 69 -1.28 -9.09 19.51
C ILE A 69 -0.67 -9.61 18.22
N GLU A 70 -1.07 -9.03 17.08
CA GLU A 70 -0.56 -9.45 15.78
C GLU A 70 0.94 -9.15 15.61
N THR A 71 1.40 -7.99 16.10
CA THR A 71 2.82 -7.64 16.03
C THR A 71 3.67 -8.52 16.95
N GLU A 72 3.15 -8.87 18.13
CA GLU A 72 3.79 -9.83 19.03
C GLU A 72 3.87 -11.22 18.39
N ARG A 73 2.80 -11.67 17.71
CA ARG A 73 2.77 -12.95 16.99
C ARG A 73 3.83 -13.04 15.90
N VAL A 74 4.00 -11.97 15.11
CA VAL A 74 4.84 -11.98 13.91
C VAL A 74 6.28 -11.58 14.18
N ILE A 75 6.48 -10.52 14.98
CA ILE A 75 7.79 -9.90 15.23
C ILE A 75 8.35 -10.32 16.60
N GLY A 76 7.53 -10.91 17.49
CA GLY A 76 7.93 -11.24 18.86
C GLY A 76 8.01 -10.02 19.78
N LEU A 77 7.58 -8.84 19.31
CA LEU A 77 7.62 -7.58 20.04
C LEU A 77 6.23 -6.99 20.16
N ARG A 78 5.84 -6.61 21.37
CA ARG A 78 4.60 -5.86 21.63
C ARG A 78 4.79 -4.43 21.14
N PHE A 79 4.25 -4.13 19.97
CA PHE A 79 4.36 -2.81 19.36
C PHE A 79 3.00 -2.11 19.29
N GLU A 80 2.77 -1.22 20.25
CA GLU A 80 1.49 -0.50 20.41
C GLU A 80 1.23 0.50 19.28
N TYR A 81 2.29 0.97 18.65
CA TYR A 81 2.20 2.02 17.64
C TYR A 81 1.96 1.49 16.22
N GLY A 82 1.88 0.18 16.00
CA GLY A 82 1.75 -0.42 14.66
C GLY A 82 0.54 0.12 13.87
N ILE A 83 -0.59 0.34 14.56
CA ILE A 83 -1.81 0.83 13.93
C ILE A 83 -1.67 2.29 13.42
N TYR A 84 -0.83 3.10 14.07
CA TYR A 84 -0.60 4.48 13.66
C TYR A 84 0.21 4.57 12.36
N PHE A 85 1.04 3.58 12.06
CA PHE A 85 1.68 3.50 10.74
C PHE A 85 0.64 3.27 9.63
N ASN A 86 -0.42 2.51 9.90
CA ASN A 86 -1.51 2.33 8.94
C ASN A 86 -2.33 3.62 8.75
N TYR A 87 -2.56 4.38 9.82
CA TYR A 87 -3.20 5.70 9.71
C TYR A 87 -2.36 6.71 8.95
N LEU A 88 -1.04 6.75 9.24
CA LEU A 88 -0.12 7.62 8.54
C LEU A 88 -0.04 7.25 7.05
N PHE A 89 0.00 5.96 6.72
CA PHE A 89 -0.11 5.45 5.35
C PHE A 89 -1.34 5.99 4.64
N LEU A 90 -2.51 5.81 5.25
CA LEU A 90 -3.77 6.25 4.66
C LEU A 90 -3.80 7.77 4.47
N LEU A 91 -3.30 8.52 5.46
CA LEU A 91 -3.24 9.98 5.42
C LEU A 91 -2.30 10.46 4.31
N VAL A 92 -1.06 9.96 4.26
CA VAL A 92 -0.05 10.35 3.27
C VAL A 92 -0.54 10.04 1.86
N TRP A 93 -1.09 8.84 1.63
CA TRP A 93 -1.61 8.46 0.32
C TRP A 93 -2.82 9.33 -0.08
N THR A 94 -3.72 9.61 0.86
CA THR A 94 -4.86 10.50 0.62
C THR A 94 -4.41 11.89 0.22
N ILE A 95 -3.47 12.49 0.97
CA ILE A 95 -2.91 13.81 0.65
C ILE A 95 -2.30 13.80 -0.77
N ASP A 96 -1.50 12.78 -1.10
CA ASP A 96 -0.87 12.66 -2.41
C ASP A 96 -1.87 12.60 -3.58
N CYS A 97 -3.06 12.01 -3.36
CA CYS A 97 -4.14 12.01 -4.35
C CYS A 97 -4.67 13.42 -4.68
N PHE A 98 -4.50 14.39 -3.77
CA PHE A 98 -4.90 15.79 -3.99
C PHE A 98 -3.75 16.70 -4.44
N VAL A 99 -2.50 16.28 -4.29
CA VAL A 99 -1.34 17.04 -4.79
C VAL A 99 -1.29 16.95 -6.32
N LYS A 100 -1.48 18.08 -7.01
CA LYS A 100 -1.47 18.14 -8.49
C LYS A 100 -0.06 18.07 -9.07
N GLU A 101 0.87 18.81 -8.49
CA GLU A 101 2.25 18.95 -8.95
C GLU A 101 3.21 18.63 -7.80
N PRO A 102 3.33 17.34 -7.41
CA PRO A 102 4.24 16.97 -6.35
C PRO A 102 5.68 17.21 -6.80
N ASN A 103 6.49 17.79 -5.91
CA ASN A 103 7.92 17.87 -6.15
C ASN A 103 8.54 16.46 -6.09
N ILE A 104 9.72 16.30 -6.69
CA ILE A 104 10.38 14.99 -6.81
C ILE A 104 10.70 14.35 -5.44
N TRP A 105 10.95 15.16 -4.41
CA TRP A 105 11.24 14.65 -3.07
C TRP A 105 9.99 14.07 -2.41
N TRP A 106 8.86 14.75 -2.53
CA TRP A 106 7.57 14.28 -2.05
C TRP A 106 7.19 12.97 -2.73
N SER A 107 7.23 12.91 -4.06
CA SER A 107 6.92 11.68 -4.80
C SER A 107 7.81 10.51 -4.38
N ARG A 108 9.13 10.73 -4.24
CA ARG A 108 10.05 9.69 -3.76
C ARG A 108 9.72 9.23 -2.35
N LEU A 109 9.46 10.16 -1.44
CA LEU A 109 9.09 9.85 -0.06
C LEU A 109 7.84 8.98 0.00
N VAL A 110 6.78 9.37 -0.73
CA VAL A 110 5.53 8.61 -0.80
C VAL A 110 5.79 7.21 -1.32
N HIS A 111 6.49 7.05 -2.45
CA HIS A 111 6.76 5.69 -2.99
C HIS A 111 7.64 4.83 -2.07
N ILE A 112 8.65 5.41 -1.42
CA ILE A 112 9.48 4.69 -0.44
C ILE A 112 8.60 4.22 0.73
N TYR A 113 7.74 5.10 1.23
CA TYR A 113 6.86 4.78 2.34
C TYR A 113 5.84 3.69 1.96
N MET A 114 5.25 3.79 0.77
CA MET A 114 4.37 2.76 0.21
C MET A 114 5.07 1.41 0.10
N LEU A 115 6.32 1.39 -0.39
CA LEU A 115 7.09 0.16 -0.50
C LEU A 115 7.37 -0.48 0.86
N ILE A 116 7.72 0.32 1.88
CA ILE A 116 7.91 -0.16 3.25
C ILE A 116 6.63 -0.81 3.76
N ILE A 117 5.49 -0.12 3.64
CA ILE A 117 4.18 -0.63 4.11
C ILE A 117 3.80 -1.92 3.38
N ILE A 118 3.98 -1.99 2.06
CA ILE A 118 3.67 -3.19 1.28
C ILE A 118 4.56 -4.36 1.71
N ILE A 119 5.87 -4.15 1.82
CA ILE A 119 6.79 -5.21 2.26
C ILE A 119 6.44 -5.67 3.67
N SER A 120 6.18 -4.74 4.60
CA SER A 120 5.72 -5.07 5.93
C SER A 120 4.45 -5.93 5.86
N ALA A 121 3.40 -5.45 5.18
CA ALA A 121 2.13 -6.16 5.10
C ALA A 121 2.26 -7.55 4.44
N THR A 122 2.89 -7.65 3.28
CA THR A 122 2.86 -8.89 2.47
C THR A 122 3.99 -9.86 2.77
N VAL A 123 5.13 -9.39 3.30
CA VAL A 123 6.30 -10.24 3.56
C VAL A 123 6.46 -10.54 5.04
N VAL A 124 6.25 -9.55 5.90
CA VAL A 124 6.42 -9.71 7.35
C VAL A 124 5.15 -10.31 7.97
N PHE A 125 4.00 -9.67 7.76
CA PHE A 125 2.75 -10.04 8.43
C PHE A 125 2.00 -11.22 7.79
N GLU A 126 1.99 -11.32 6.46
CA GLU A 126 1.36 -12.44 5.74
C GLU A 126 2.26 -13.68 5.68
N ASP A 127 1.67 -14.88 5.69
CA ASP A 127 2.35 -16.18 5.60
C ASP A 127 1.92 -17.00 4.36
N GLY A 128 2.56 -18.16 4.17
CA GLY A 128 2.23 -19.10 3.10
C GLY A 128 2.48 -18.58 1.67
N LEU A 129 1.61 -18.97 0.73
CA LEU A 129 1.75 -18.70 -0.71
C LEU A 129 1.73 -17.21 -1.05
N ILE A 130 0.98 -16.42 -0.29
CA ILE A 130 0.80 -14.98 -0.53
C ILE A 130 2.16 -14.26 -0.40
N ARG A 131 2.97 -14.61 0.59
CA ARG A 131 4.32 -14.08 0.79
C ARG A 131 5.20 -14.29 -0.45
N TYR A 132 5.20 -15.50 -1.01
CA TYR A 132 6.01 -15.82 -2.19
C TYR A 132 5.50 -15.12 -3.45
N ILE A 133 4.18 -15.03 -3.63
CA ILE A 133 3.58 -14.26 -4.73
C ILE A 133 3.98 -12.79 -4.64
N ALA A 134 3.90 -12.18 -3.44
CA ALA A 134 4.30 -10.80 -3.24
C ALA A 134 5.78 -10.56 -3.54
N LEU A 135 6.67 -11.46 -3.09
CA LEU A 135 8.10 -11.40 -3.42
C LEU A 135 8.33 -11.49 -4.94
N ALA A 136 7.64 -12.40 -5.64
CA ALA A 136 7.75 -12.54 -7.08
C ALA A 136 7.29 -11.27 -7.81
N VAL A 137 6.16 -10.69 -7.40
CA VAL A 137 5.64 -9.43 -7.98
C VAL A 137 6.58 -8.26 -7.75
N LEU A 138 7.13 -8.12 -6.54
CA LEU A 138 8.12 -7.08 -6.24
C LEU A 138 9.41 -7.27 -7.06
N ALA A 139 9.86 -8.50 -7.25
CA ALA A 139 11.00 -8.81 -8.10
C ALA A 139 10.74 -8.47 -9.58
N ILE A 140 9.56 -8.80 -10.09
CA ILE A 140 9.14 -8.43 -11.46
C ILE A 140 9.13 -6.91 -11.63
N LEU A 141 8.56 -6.17 -10.67
CA LEU A 141 8.57 -4.70 -10.73
C LEU A 141 9.99 -4.12 -10.70
N ALA A 142 10.89 -4.69 -9.88
CA ALA A 142 12.29 -4.28 -9.86
C ALA A 142 13.00 -4.55 -11.19
N LEU A 143 12.71 -5.70 -11.82
CA LEU A 143 13.25 -6.04 -13.15
C LEU A 143 12.72 -5.09 -14.24
N VAL A 144 11.43 -4.78 -14.22
CA VAL A 144 10.81 -3.81 -15.15
C VAL A 144 11.45 -2.43 -14.97
N TYR A 145 11.61 -1.97 -13.73
CA TYR A 145 12.29 -0.71 -13.42
C TYR A 145 13.75 -0.69 -13.91
N TYR A 146 14.49 -1.79 -13.70
CA TYR A 146 15.88 -1.89 -14.17
C TYR A 146 15.97 -1.79 -15.69
N ARG A 147 15.08 -2.47 -16.43
CA ARG A 147 15.01 -2.40 -17.90
C ARG A 147 14.67 -0.99 -18.39
N TYR A 148 13.66 -0.37 -17.80
CA TYR A 148 13.26 0.99 -18.13
C TYR A 148 14.41 2.01 -17.94
N ARG A 149 15.26 1.82 -16.92
CA ARG A 149 16.42 2.71 -16.68
C ARG A 149 17.58 2.47 -17.66
N SER A 150 17.65 1.31 -18.30
CA SER A 150 18.73 0.95 -19.22
C SER A 150 18.49 1.35 -20.67
N GLU A 151 17.25 1.76 -21.00
CA GLU A 151 16.86 2.36 -22.27
C GLU A 151 17.07 3.89 -22.25
#